data_AF-A0A3D3QKB3-F1
#
_entry.id   AF-A0A3D3QKB3-F1
#
_cell.length_a   1.000
_cell.length_b   1.000
_cell.length_c   1.000
_cell.angle_alpha   90.00
_cell.angle_beta   90.00
_cell.angle_gamma   90.00
#
_symmetry.space_group_name_H-M   'P 1'
#
loop_
_entity.id
_entity.type
_entity.pdbx_description
1 polymer ?
#
loop_
_entity_poly.entity_id
_entity_poly.type
_entity_poly.pdbx_seq_one_letter_code
_entity_poly.pdbx_strand_id
1 'polypeptide(L)'
;ITVYADRSFSFITKTPPAAVLIKKAISLPKGSGEPNREKVGTITRAKLAEIAESKMEDLNANDIDSAVEMIAGTARSMGVTVEG
;
A
#
# COMPACT_ATOMS: atom_id res chain seq x y z
N ILE A 1 9.40 14.02 -10.70
CA ILE A 1 10.25 14.55 -11.78
C ILE A 1 10.59 15.97 -11.37
N THR A 2 11.87 16.28 -11.26
CA THR A 2 12.38 17.61 -10.95
C THR A 2 13.14 18.09 -12.18
N VAL A 3 12.75 19.26 -12.73
CA VAL A 3 13.35 19.85 -13.92
C VAL A 3 14.19 21.04 -13.49
N TYR A 4 15.44 21.10 -13.94
CA TYR A 4 16.39 22.15 -13.62
C TYR A 4 16.49 23.18 -14.76
N ALA A 5 17.06 24.35 -14.47
CA ALA A 5 17.15 25.47 -15.42
C ALA A 5 18.00 25.15 -16.66
N ASP A 6 18.94 24.22 -16.54
CA ASP A 6 19.78 23.70 -17.62
C ASP A 6 19.05 22.66 -18.49
N ARG A 7 17.74 22.47 -18.28
CA ARG A 7 16.90 21.45 -18.94
C ARG A 7 17.31 20.02 -18.61
N SER A 8 18.18 19.79 -17.62
CA SER A 8 18.35 18.47 -17.02
C SER A 8 17.13 18.13 -16.17
N PHE A 9 16.86 16.83 -16.00
CA PHE A 9 15.79 16.36 -15.12
C PHE A 9 16.23 15.15 -14.31
N SER A 10 15.80 15.10 -13.05
CA SER A 10 15.94 13.94 -12.19
C SER A 10 14.56 13.35 -11.91
N PHE A 11 14.48 12.01 -11.90
CA PHE A 11 13.27 11.32 -11.51
C PHE A 11 13.64 10.05 -10.75
N ILE A 12 12.84 9.74 -9.74
CA ILE A 12 13.00 8.56 -8.88
C ILE A 12 11.77 7.69 -9.12
N THR A 13 12.00 6.43 -9.47
CA THR A 13 10.95 5.43 -9.59
C THR A 13 10.63 4.88 -8.21
N LYS A 14 9.55 5.39 -7.61
CA LYS A 14 9.02 4.85 -6.35
C LYS A 14 8.34 3.50 -6.59
N THR A 15 8.26 2.71 -5.53
CA THR A 15 7.48 1.46 -5.51
C THR A 15 6.00 1.72 -5.80
N PRO A 16 5.30 0.71 -6.36
CA PRO A 16 3.88 0.81 -6.64
C PRO A 16 3.03 1.23 -5.42
N PRO A 17 1.87 1.86 -5.62
CA PRO A 17 0.98 2.25 -4.53
C PRO A 17 0.57 1.05 -3.68
N ALA A 18 0.48 1.23 -2.36
CA ALA A 18 0.08 0.17 -1.42
C ALA A 18 -1.26 -0.48 -1.82
N ALA A 19 -2.21 0.32 -2.29
CA ALA A 19 -3.51 -0.16 -2.78
C ALA A 19 -3.41 -1.18 -3.93
N VAL A 20 -2.44 -1.00 -4.83
CA VAL A 20 -2.22 -1.92 -5.96
C VAL A 20 -1.57 -3.21 -5.47
N LEU A 21 -0.61 -3.11 -4.54
CA LEU A 21 0.04 -4.26 -3.94
C LEU A 21 -0.96 -5.11 -3.13
N ILE A 22 -1.82 -4.47 -2.33
CA ILE A 22 -2.90 -5.15 -1.61
C ILE A 22 -3.82 -5.86 -2.59
N LYS A 23 -4.31 -5.17 -3.63
CA LYS A 23 -5.17 -5.78 -4.66
C LYS A 23 -4.52 -6.99 -5.32
N LYS A 24 -3.22 -6.93 -5.64
CA LYS A 24 -2.49 -8.08 -6.18
C LYS A 24 -2.41 -9.24 -5.18
N ALA A 25 -2.12 -8.94 -3.91
CA ALA A 25 -1.99 -9.94 -2.86
C ALA A 25 -3.29 -10.71 -2.60
N ILE A 26 -4.45 -10.09 -2.82
CA ILE A 26 -5.79 -10.70 -2.66
C ILE A 26 -6.52 -10.93 -3.99
N SER A 27 -5.84 -10.76 -5.13
CA SER A 27 -6.40 -10.91 -6.49
C SER A 27 -7.72 -10.15 -6.72
N LEU A 28 -7.81 -8.92 -6.20
CA LEU A 28 -9.02 -8.10 -6.25
C LEU A 28 -8.97 -7.08 -7.41
N PRO A 29 -9.97 -7.03 -8.30
CA PRO A 29 -9.97 -6.10 -9.44
C PRO A 29 -10.29 -4.65 -9.02
N LYS A 30 -11.18 -4.44 -8.03
CA LYS A 30 -11.64 -3.12 -7.60
C LYS A 30 -11.83 -3.09 -6.08
N GLY A 31 -11.52 -1.95 -5.45
CA GLY A 31 -11.83 -1.71 -4.04
C GLY A 31 -13.31 -1.37 -3.81
N SER A 32 -13.72 -1.31 -2.54
CA SER A 32 -15.09 -0.99 -2.15
C SER A 32 -15.46 0.45 -2.50
N GLY A 33 -16.70 0.65 -2.99
CA GLY A 33 -17.29 1.99 -3.15
C GLY A 33 -17.76 2.59 -1.82
N GLU A 34 -18.13 1.75 -0.86
CA GLU A 34 -18.50 2.13 0.50
C GLU A 34 -17.67 1.31 1.52
N PRO A 35 -16.38 1.67 1.77
CA PRO A 35 -15.44 0.88 2.57
C PRO A 35 -15.91 0.52 3.99
N ASN A 36 -16.79 1.34 4.56
CA ASN A 36 -17.35 1.16 5.89
C ASN A 36 -18.54 0.19 5.93
N ARG A 37 -19.20 -0.08 4.80
CA ARG A 37 -20.38 -0.94 4.70
C ARG A 37 -20.07 -2.23 3.94
N GLU A 38 -19.45 -2.11 2.78
CA GLU A 38 -19.13 -3.23 1.91
C GLU A 38 -17.66 -3.63 2.08
N LYS A 39 -17.45 -4.80 2.67
CA LYS A 39 -16.13 -5.43 2.73
C LYS A 39 -15.94 -6.30 1.49
N VAL A 40 -14.89 -6.01 0.71
CA VAL A 40 -14.65 -6.61 -0.62
C VAL A 40 -13.51 -7.63 -0.63
N GLY A 41 -12.88 -7.89 0.51
CA GLY A 41 -11.86 -8.93 0.63
C GLY A 41 -11.27 -9.01 2.03
N THR A 42 -10.44 -10.03 2.25
CA THR A 42 -9.67 -10.22 3.49
C THR A 42 -8.18 -10.30 3.17
N ILE A 43 -7.34 -9.75 4.05
CA ILE A 43 -5.88 -9.87 3.96
C ILE A 43 -5.31 -10.23 5.33
N THR A 44 -4.35 -11.15 5.35
CA THR A 44 -3.69 -11.59 6.58
C THR A 44 -2.54 -10.67 6.97
N ARG A 45 -2.22 -10.60 8.26
CA ARG A 45 -1.05 -9.85 8.76
C ARG A 45 0.26 -10.26 8.09
N ALA A 46 0.44 -11.54 7.78
CA ALA A 46 1.63 -12.05 7.08
C ALA A 46 1.80 -11.41 5.69
N LYS A 47 0.73 -11.34 4.88
CA LYS A 47 0.77 -10.69 3.57
C LYS A 47 0.99 -9.17 3.68
N LEU A 48 0.47 -8.55 4.73
CA LEU A 48 0.73 -7.13 4.99
C LEU A 48 2.21 -6.88 5.32
N ALA A 49 2.86 -7.79 6.06
CA ALA A 49 4.29 -7.72 6.36
C ALA A 49 5.14 -7.83 5.08
N GLU A 50 4.84 -8.79 4.20
CA GLU A 50 5.53 -8.91 2.90
C GLU A 50 5.40 -7.62 2.05
N ILE A 51 4.20 -7.02 2.02
CA ILE A 51 3.97 -5.76 1.32
C ILE A 51 4.73 -4.61 1.99
N ALA A 52 4.72 -4.56 3.33
CA ALA A 52 5.41 -3.54 4.09
C ALA A 52 6.93 -3.60 3.88
N GLU A 53 7.53 -4.80 3.91
CA GLU A 53 8.95 -5.02 3.59
C GLU A 53 9.29 -4.53 2.19
N SER A 54 8.49 -4.92 1.19
CA SER A 54 8.71 -4.49 -0.20
C SER A 54 8.60 -2.99 -0.41
N LYS A 55 7.88 -2.29 0.48
CA LYS A 55 7.60 -0.86 0.39
C LYS A 55 8.41 -0.03 1.38
N MET A 56 9.20 -0.65 2.25
CA MET A 56 9.81 0.00 3.41
C MET A 56 10.67 1.21 3.02
N GLU A 57 11.40 1.12 1.90
CA GLU A 57 12.25 2.20 1.39
C GLU A 57 11.48 3.47 0.97
N ASP A 58 10.18 3.34 0.69
CA ASP A 58 9.28 4.44 0.34
C ASP A 58 8.34 4.86 1.48
N LEU A 59 8.33 4.12 2.58
CA LEU A 59 7.54 4.43 3.76
C LEU A 59 8.34 5.28 4.73
N ASN A 60 7.65 6.13 5.49
CA ASN A 60 8.25 6.88 6.59
C ASN A 60 8.15 6.11 7.92
N ALA A 61 7.99 4.78 7.87
CA ALA A 61 7.86 3.96 9.07
C ALA A 61 9.23 3.71 9.70
N ASN A 62 9.29 3.73 11.03
CA ASN A 62 10.53 3.48 11.77
C ASN A 62 10.83 1.99 11.96
N ASP A 63 9.79 1.16 11.91
CA ASP A 63 9.83 -0.27 12.15
C ASP A 63 8.80 -1.00 11.28
N ILE A 64 8.96 -2.32 11.16
CA ILE A 64 8.11 -3.19 10.34
C ILE A 64 6.65 -3.18 10.82
N ASP A 65 6.40 -3.15 12.15
CA ASP A 65 5.04 -3.18 12.67
C ASP A 65 4.30 -1.87 12.33
N SER A 66 4.94 -0.72 12.50
CA SER A 66 4.44 0.57 12.05
C SER A 66 4.16 0.58 10.54
N ALA A 67 5.05 0.00 9.74
CA ALA A 67 4.85 -0.12 8.30
C ALA A 67 3.62 -0.99 7.98
N VAL A 68 3.46 -2.13 8.68
CA VAL A 68 2.30 -3.01 8.57
C VAL A 68 1.01 -2.27 8.94
N GLU A 69 1.00 -1.45 9.99
CA GLU A 69 -0.16 -0.65 10.36
C GLU A 69 -0.54 0.39 9.28
N MET A 70 0.46 1.02 8.63
CA MET A 70 0.21 1.94 7.52
C MET A 70 -0.45 1.23 6.32
N ILE A 71 0.04 0.03 5.97
CA ILE A 71 -0.56 -0.78 4.91
C ILE A 71 -1.95 -1.28 5.33
N ALA A 72 -2.14 -1.68 6.59
CA ALA A 72 -3.43 -2.10 7.15
C ALA A 72 -4.46 -0.96 7.10
N GLY A 73 -4.06 0.28 7.39
CA GLY A 73 -4.91 1.46 7.23
C GLY A 73 -5.39 1.64 5.79
N THR A 74 -4.49 1.41 4.82
CA THR A 74 -4.83 1.43 3.39
C THR A 74 -5.79 0.30 3.01
N ALA A 75 -5.60 -0.90 3.55
CA ALA A 75 -6.51 -2.02 3.33
C ALA A 75 -7.92 -1.70 3.85
N ARG A 76 -8.02 -1.14 5.07
CA ARG A 76 -9.30 -0.75 5.69
C ARG A 76 -10.03 0.33 4.87
N SER A 77 -9.32 1.34 4.39
CA SER A 77 -9.91 2.41 3.56
C SER A 77 -10.35 1.93 2.17
N MET A 78 -9.87 0.77 1.72
CA MET A 78 -10.34 0.11 0.50
C MET A 78 -11.51 -0.85 0.73
N GLY A 79 -11.96 -1.03 1.98
CA GLY A 79 -12.95 -2.03 2.35
C GLY A 79 -12.39 -3.45 2.39
N VAL A 80 -11.08 -3.62 2.57
CA VAL A 80 -10.46 -4.92 2.83
C VAL A 80 -10.38 -5.13 4.33
N THR A 81 -10.90 -6.26 4.81
CA THR A 81 -10.80 -6.67 6.21
C THR A 81 -9.41 -7.20 6.47
N VAL A 82 -8.78 -6.72 7.54
CA VAL A 82 -7.48 -7.21 7.98
C VAL A 82 -7.72 -8.28 9.03
N GLU A 83 -7.32 -9.51 8.72
CA GLU A 83 -7.34 -10.64 9.65
C GLU A 83 -5.98 -10.73 10.34
N GLY A 84 -6.00 -10.58 11.66
CA GLY A 84 -4.84 -10.58 12.54
C GLY A 84 -5.20 -11.11 13.91
#